data_AF-A0A965LH20-F1
#
_entry.id   AF-A0A965LH20-F1
#
_cell.length_a   1.000
_cell.length_b   1.000
_cell.length_c   1.000
_cell.angle_alpha   90.00
_cell.angle_beta   90.00
_cell.angle_gamma   90.00
#
_symmetry.space_group_name_H-M   'P 1'
#
loop_
_entity.id
_entity.type
_entity.pdbx_description
1 polymer ?
#
loop_
_entity_poly.entity_id
_entity_poly.type
_entity_poly.pdbx_seq_one_letter_code
_entity_poly.pdbx_strand_id
1 'polypeptide(L)'
;MTRYHRRFRNPHRKTVDATRRLIRGWSTATEETKWEKSRQWLDEVSPVYGMTAPKLKVQERGVGIGLYHASGNTIYMPYPSITTLLHEFRHAFQHSHPSRMVRDIEDDARAWSLSLYYRVAPRTVRRLAAEGRILFLEDSFPMVRTGQGEQF
;
A
#
# COMPACT_ATOMS: atom_id res chain seq x y z
N MET A 1 19.37 1.09 8.07
CA MET A 1 18.36 1.00 6.98
C MET A 1 17.50 -0.24 7.15
N THR A 2 16.25 -0.07 7.61
CA THR A 2 15.29 -1.16 7.80
C THR A 2 14.78 -1.63 6.44
N ARG A 3 14.99 -2.90 6.11
CA ARG A 3 14.45 -3.50 4.86
C ARG A 3 12.98 -3.85 5.06
N TYR A 4 12.09 -2.86 4.95
CA TYR A 4 10.64 -3.01 5.19
C TYR A 4 10.01 -4.20 4.47
N HIS A 5 10.36 -4.40 3.19
CA HIS A 5 9.85 -5.49 2.34
C HIS A 5 10.22 -6.92 2.80
N ARG A 6 11.02 -7.08 3.86
CA ARG A 6 11.46 -8.39 4.38
C ARG A 6 10.86 -8.76 5.73
N ARG A 7 10.09 -7.85 6.35
CA ARG A 7 9.55 -8.04 7.71
C ARG A 7 8.39 -9.03 7.72
N PHE A 8 7.53 -9.00 6.70
CA PHE A 8 6.45 -9.96 6.55
C PHE A 8 6.79 -11.00 5.50
N ARG A 9 7.39 -12.11 5.94
CA ARG A 9 7.86 -13.18 5.03
C ARG A 9 6.72 -14.00 4.44
N ASN A 10 5.64 -14.17 5.20
CA ASN A 10 4.54 -15.07 4.86
C ASN A 10 3.16 -14.35 4.96
N PRO A 11 2.85 -13.38 4.09
CA PRO A 11 1.48 -12.87 3.98
C PRO A 11 0.53 -14.02 3.64
N HIS A 12 -0.71 -13.94 4.13
CA HIS A 12 -1.71 -14.97 3.86
C HIS A 12 -1.90 -15.20 2.35
N ARG A 13 -1.96 -16.47 1.92
CA ARG A 13 -2.00 -16.83 0.48
C ARG A 13 -3.13 -16.13 -0.28
N LYS A 14 -4.34 -16.11 0.30
CA LYS A 14 -5.50 -15.42 -0.30
C LYS A 14 -5.22 -13.93 -0.55
N THR A 15 -4.55 -13.25 0.39
CA THR A 15 -4.16 -11.85 0.24
C THR A 15 -3.15 -11.68 -0.91
N VAL A 16 -2.16 -12.57 -1.01
CA VAL A 16 -1.18 -12.55 -2.12
C VAL A 16 -1.88 -12.72 -3.47
N ASP A 17 -2.82 -13.65 -3.57
CA ASP A 17 -3.55 -13.94 -4.81
C ASP A 17 -4.51 -12.79 -5.19
N ALA A 18 -5.20 -12.19 -4.21
CA ALA A 18 -5.99 -10.98 -4.42
C ALA A 18 -5.13 -9.81 -4.90
N THR A 19 -3.97 -9.58 -4.28
CA THR A 19 -3.04 -8.52 -4.67
C THR A 19 -2.46 -8.75 -6.07
N ARG A 20 -2.23 -10.00 -6.50
CA ARG A 20 -1.86 -10.31 -7.89
C ARG A 20 -2.92 -9.86 -8.88
N ARG A 21 -4.20 -10.13 -8.59
CA ARG A 21 -5.31 -9.69 -9.45
C ARG A 21 -5.48 -8.18 -9.45
N LEU A 22 -5.31 -7.52 -8.31
CA LEU A 22 -5.31 -6.06 -8.19
C LEU A 22 -4.28 -5.43 -9.13
N ILE A 23 -3.04 -5.92 -9.13
CA ILE A 23 -1.93 -5.35 -9.90
C ILE A 23 -2.04 -5.65 -11.41
N ARG A 24 -2.64 -6.78 -11.79
CA ARG A 24 -2.73 -7.19 -13.20
C ARG A 24 -3.45 -6.13 -14.05
N GLY A 25 -2.76 -5.58 -15.06
CA GLY A 25 -3.34 -4.56 -15.94
C GLY A 25 -3.52 -3.18 -15.28
N TRP A 26 -2.96 -2.94 -14.09
CA TRP A 26 -3.11 -1.67 -13.38
C TRP A 26 -2.58 -0.47 -14.18
N SER A 27 -1.47 -0.62 -14.90
CA SER A 27 -0.85 0.49 -15.65
C SER A 27 -1.69 0.99 -16.83
N THR A 28 -2.50 0.13 -17.42
CA THR A 28 -3.35 0.45 -18.59
C THR A 28 -4.81 0.67 -18.23
N ALA A 29 -5.19 0.44 -16.97
CA ALA A 29 -6.56 0.61 -16.49
C ALA A 29 -6.95 2.09 -16.37
N THR A 30 -8.23 2.38 -16.67
CA THR A 30 -8.85 3.67 -16.39
C THR A 30 -8.88 3.95 -14.89
N GLU A 31 -9.04 5.21 -14.49
CA GLU A 31 -9.12 5.57 -13.07
C GLU A 31 -10.30 4.88 -12.38
N GLU A 32 -11.47 4.84 -13.04
CA GLU A 32 -12.66 4.12 -12.58
C GLU A 32 -12.38 2.63 -12.35
N THR A 33 -11.72 1.97 -13.31
CA THR A 33 -11.34 0.55 -13.17
C THR A 33 -10.41 0.35 -11.98
N LYS A 34 -9.46 1.26 -11.73
CA LYS A 34 -8.55 1.16 -10.58
C LYS A 34 -9.29 1.30 -9.25
N TRP A 35 -10.26 2.21 -9.16
CA TRP A 35 -11.12 2.35 -7.99
C TRP A 35 -11.92 1.08 -7.75
N GLU A 36 -12.54 0.54 -8.79
CA GLU A 36 -13.35 -0.67 -8.68
C GLU A 36 -12.53 -1.87 -8.24
N LYS A 37 -11.35 -2.08 -8.85
CA LYS A 37 -10.42 -3.12 -8.42
C LYS A 37 -9.94 -2.94 -6.97
N SER A 38 -9.82 -1.70 -6.51
CA SER A 38 -9.46 -1.41 -5.12
C SER A 38 -10.57 -1.82 -4.15
N ARG A 39 -11.83 -1.52 -4.47
CA ARG A 39 -13.00 -1.95 -3.68
C ARG A 39 -13.10 -3.47 -3.63
N GLN A 40 -13.03 -4.13 -4.78
CA GLN A 40 -13.06 -5.59 -4.86
C GLN A 40 -11.94 -6.24 -4.04
N TRP A 41 -10.75 -5.66 -4.03
CA TRP A 41 -9.65 -6.12 -3.20
C TRP A 41 -9.95 -5.97 -1.69
N LEU A 42 -10.54 -4.85 -1.27
CA LEU A 42 -10.95 -4.64 0.12
C LEU A 42 -12.00 -5.68 0.55
N ASP A 43 -13.01 -5.92 -0.26
CA ASP A 43 -14.08 -6.89 0.03
C ASP A 43 -13.54 -8.32 0.13
N GLU A 44 -12.59 -8.69 -0.73
CA GLU A 44 -12.01 -10.03 -0.72
C GLU A 44 -11.04 -10.25 0.46
N VAL A 45 -10.22 -9.24 0.78
CA VAL A 45 -9.12 -9.41 1.74
C VAL A 45 -9.59 -9.19 3.18
N SER A 46 -10.58 -8.33 3.43
CA SER A 46 -11.03 -8.04 4.80
C SER A 46 -11.50 -9.28 5.58
N PRO A 47 -12.28 -10.21 4.99
CA PRO A 47 -12.66 -11.47 5.66
C PRO A 47 -11.46 -12.37 5.99
N VAL A 48 -10.37 -12.32 5.21
CA VAL A 48 -9.14 -13.08 5.50
C VAL A 48 -8.51 -12.63 6.82
N TYR A 49 -8.67 -11.36 7.16
CA TYR A 49 -8.18 -10.78 8.41
C TYR A 49 -9.25 -10.69 9.51
N GLY A 50 -10.46 -11.25 9.28
CA GLY A 50 -11.54 -11.23 10.25
C GLY A 50 -12.09 -9.83 10.55
N MET A 51 -12.06 -8.92 9.57
CA MET A 51 -12.55 -7.54 9.74
C MET A 51 -13.60 -7.17 8.69
N THR A 52 -14.44 -6.20 9.03
CA THR A 52 -15.37 -5.57 8.08
C THR A 52 -14.59 -4.76 7.05
N ALA A 53 -14.95 -4.88 5.77
CA ALA A 53 -14.29 -4.14 4.71
C ALA A 53 -14.42 -2.61 4.92
N PRO A 54 -13.30 -1.87 4.88
CA PRO A 54 -13.37 -0.42 4.98
C PRO A 54 -13.98 0.15 3.70
N LYS A 55 -14.77 1.21 3.85
CA LYS A 55 -15.30 1.97 2.71
C LYS A 55 -14.15 2.68 2.00
N LEU A 56 -14.24 2.83 0.68
CA LEU A 56 -13.27 3.57 -0.10
C LEU A 56 -13.89 4.84 -0.67
N LYS A 57 -13.35 6.00 -0.30
CA LYS A 57 -13.81 7.32 -0.76
C LYS A 57 -12.68 8.10 -1.43
N VAL A 58 -13.06 8.88 -2.44
CA VAL A 58 -12.17 9.87 -3.04
C VAL A 58 -12.14 11.09 -2.13
N GLN A 59 -10.95 11.59 -1.82
CA GLN A 59 -10.77 12.89 -1.17
C GLN A 59 -10.23 13.92 -2.17
N GLU A 60 -10.32 15.19 -1.83
CA GLU A 60 -9.74 16.26 -2.64
C GLU A 60 -8.21 16.10 -2.74
N ARG A 61 -7.67 16.44 -3.92
CA ARG A 61 -6.23 16.43 -4.15
C ARG A 61 -5.59 17.56 -3.34
N GLY A 62 -4.44 17.29 -2.71
CA GLY A 62 -3.72 18.27 -1.89
C GLY A 62 -3.93 18.14 -0.38
N VAL A 63 -4.93 17.37 0.07
CA VAL A 63 -5.21 17.13 1.51
C VAL A 63 -4.28 16.07 2.12
N GLY A 64 -3.65 15.24 1.28
CA GLY A 64 -2.75 14.17 1.72
C GLY A 64 -2.64 13.06 0.67
N ILE A 65 -1.82 12.05 0.94
CA ILE A 65 -1.57 10.91 0.03
C ILE A 65 -2.48 9.71 0.27
N GLY A 66 -3.21 9.72 1.39
CA GLY A 66 -4.15 8.70 1.86
C GLY A 66 -4.41 8.85 3.36
N LEU A 67 -5.56 8.39 3.84
CA LEU A 67 -5.88 8.37 5.27
C LEU A 67 -6.96 7.32 5.58
N TYR A 68 -6.73 6.50 6.60
CA TYR A 68 -7.76 5.71 7.26
C TYR A 68 -8.42 6.50 8.40
N HIS A 69 -9.75 6.58 8.38
CA HIS A 69 -10.57 7.18 9.44
C HIS A 69 -11.38 6.11 10.19
N ALA A 70 -11.02 5.90 11.45
CA ALA A 70 -11.56 4.86 12.32
C ALA A 70 -13.08 4.96 12.53
N SER A 71 -13.63 6.15 12.79
CA SER A 71 -15.05 6.30 13.17
C SER A 71 -16.04 5.83 12.10
N GLY A 72 -15.62 5.85 10.84
CA GLY A 72 -16.43 5.43 9.70
C GLY A 72 -15.91 4.18 9.00
N ASN A 73 -14.86 3.54 9.53
CA ASN A 73 -14.08 2.49 8.85
C ASN A 73 -13.85 2.85 7.36
N THR A 74 -13.25 4.01 7.09
CA THR A 74 -13.17 4.56 5.74
C THR A 74 -11.73 4.89 5.36
N ILE A 75 -11.31 4.43 4.19
CA ILE A 75 -10.07 4.82 3.52
C ILE A 75 -10.39 5.97 2.56
N TYR A 76 -9.68 7.07 2.71
CA TYR A 76 -9.70 8.21 1.81
C TYR A 76 -8.42 8.22 0.98
N MET A 77 -8.56 8.40 -0.34
CA MET A 77 -7.41 8.55 -1.24
C MET A 77 -7.71 9.60 -2.33
N PRO A 78 -6.76 10.47 -2.68
CA PRO A 78 -6.96 11.50 -3.72
C PRO A 78 -6.90 10.96 -5.16
N TYR A 79 -6.31 9.77 -5.33
CA TYR A 79 -6.18 9.04 -6.59
C TYR A 79 -5.93 7.55 -6.28
N PRO A 80 -6.25 6.62 -7.20
CA PRO A 80 -5.98 5.20 -6.98
C PRO A 80 -4.48 4.92 -6.86
N SER A 81 -4.08 4.35 -5.74
CA SER A 81 -2.68 3.97 -5.46
C SER A 81 -2.66 2.63 -4.74
N ILE A 82 -1.98 1.62 -5.32
CA ILE A 82 -1.82 0.31 -4.69
C ILE A 82 -1.09 0.44 -3.36
N THR A 83 0.02 1.20 -3.33
CA THR A 83 0.82 1.35 -2.11
C THR A 83 -0.01 1.99 -0.99
N THR A 84 -0.74 3.06 -1.30
CA THR A 84 -1.60 3.75 -0.33
C THR A 84 -2.73 2.84 0.13
N LEU A 85 -3.42 2.15 -0.79
CA LEU A 85 -4.50 1.21 -0.45
C LEU A 85 -4.03 0.15 0.55
N LEU A 86 -2.87 -0.47 0.29
CA LEU A 86 -2.30 -1.49 1.17
C LEU A 86 -1.88 -0.91 2.53
N HIS A 87 -1.35 0.31 2.56
CA HIS A 87 -0.96 1.01 3.79
C HIS A 87 -2.18 1.29 4.67
N GLU A 88 -3.19 1.96 4.12
CA GLU A 88 -4.41 2.32 4.87
C GLU A 88 -5.24 1.09 5.26
N PHE A 89 -5.21 0.02 4.47
CA PHE A 89 -5.80 -1.26 4.85
C PHE A 89 -5.14 -1.84 6.12
N ARG A 90 -3.81 -1.68 6.26
CA ARG A 90 -3.11 -2.16 7.45
C ARG A 90 -3.52 -1.36 8.69
N HIS A 91 -3.73 -0.05 8.55
CA HIS A 91 -4.32 0.78 9.61
C HIS A 91 -5.72 0.30 10.01
N ALA A 92 -6.58 -0.03 9.05
CA ALA A 92 -7.90 -0.62 9.32
C ALA A 92 -7.80 -1.95 10.09
N PHE A 93 -6.84 -2.81 9.74
CA PHE A 93 -6.58 -4.05 10.46
C PHE A 93 -6.09 -3.81 11.89
N GLN A 94 -5.13 -2.91 12.08
CA GLN A 94 -4.58 -2.59 13.41
C GLN A 94 -5.67 -2.00 14.31
N HIS A 95 -6.54 -1.15 13.77
CA HIS A 95 -7.66 -0.59 14.50
C HIS A 95 -8.71 -1.63 14.89
N SER A 96 -9.06 -2.55 13.97
CA SER A 96 -10.02 -3.64 14.26
C SER A 96 -9.46 -4.71 15.21
N HIS A 97 -8.14 -4.75 15.41
CA HIS A 97 -7.47 -5.71 16.29
C HIS A 97 -6.47 -5.02 17.23
N PRO A 98 -6.92 -4.23 18.23
CA PRO A 98 -6.04 -3.46 19.11
C PRO A 98 -4.98 -4.31 19.82
N SER A 99 -5.32 -5.56 20.17
CA SER A 99 -4.39 -6.52 20.79
C SER A 99 -3.22 -6.96 19.89
N ARG A 100 -3.30 -6.67 18.58
CA ARG A 100 -2.27 -6.95 17.57
C ARG A 100 -1.54 -5.69 17.10
N MET A 101 -1.84 -4.54 17.71
CA MET A 101 -1.10 -3.31 17.44
C MET A 101 0.32 -3.44 17.93
N VAL A 102 1.26 -2.96 17.13
CA VAL A 102 2.65 -2.78 17.56
C VAL A 102 2.87 -1.34 17.99
N ARG A 103 3.98 -1.08 18.68
CA ARG A 103 4.32 0.24 19.22
C ARG A 103 4.40 1.34 18.16
N ASP A 104 4.89 1.00 16.97
CA ASP A 104 4.99 1.93 15.84
C ASP A 104 4.06 1.48 14.71
N ILE A 105 2.87 2.07 14.71
CA ILE A 105 1.73 1.71 13.84
C ILE A 105 2.08 2.01 12.37
N GLU A 106 2.71 3.15 12.12
CA GLU A 106 3.11 3.57 10.77
C GLU A 106 4.23 2.68 10.21
N ASP A 107 5.24 2.39 11.02
CA ASP A 107 6.36 1.52 10.65
C ASP A 107 5.90 0.08 10.32
N ASP A 108 4.85 -0.40 10.98
CA ASP A 108 4.19 -1.67 10.68
C ASP A 108 3.35 -1.61 9.41
N ALA A 109 2.59 -0.52 9.21
CA ALA A 109 1.82 -0.28 7.98
C ALA A 109 2.73 -0.24 6.74
N ARG A 110 3.86 0.46 6.83
CA ARG A 110 4.90 0.49 5.78
C ARG A 110 5.51 -0.90 5.55
N ALA A 111 5.90 -1.58 6.62
CA ALA A 111 6.50 -2.91 6.54
C ALA A 111 5.57 -3.93 5.86
N TRP A 112 4.31 -3.97 6.28
CA TRP A 112 3.33 -4.91 5.77
C TRP A 112 3.00 -4.64 4.30
N SER A 113 2.66 -3.39 3.97
CA SER A 113 2.26 -3.00 2.61
C SER A 113 3.38 -3.25 1.60
N LEU A 114 4.62 -2.85 1.93
CA LEU A 114 5.78 -3.04 1.06
C LEU A 114 6.19 -4.50 0.93
N SER A 115 6.11 -5.29 2.01
CA SER A 115 6.39 -6.74 1.95
C SER A 115 5.41 -7.45 1.01
N LEU A 116 4.11 -7.15 1.14
CA LEU A 116 3.07 -7.73 0.29
C LEU A 116 3.23 -7.30 -1.18
N TYR A 117 3.45 -6.01 -1.44
CA TYR A 117 3.60 -5.52 -2.81
C TYR A 117 4.89 -6.08 -3.46
N TYR A 118 6.00 -6.09 -2.73
CA TYR A 118 7.26 -6.66 -3.23
C TYR A 118 7.14 -8.16 -3.51
N ARG A 119 6.40 -8.91 -2.66
CA ARG A 119 6.15 -10.34 -2.86
C ARG A 119 5.45 -10.63 -4.18
N VAL A 120 4.55 -9.73 -4.60
CA VAL A 120 3.72 -9.91 -5.79
C VAL A 120 4.36 -9.33 -7.05
N ALA A 121 4.96 -8.14 -6.96
CA ALA A 121 5.49 -7.40 -8.10
C ALA A 121 6.86 -6.77 -7.78
N PRO A 122 7.91 -7.59 -7.54
CA PRO A 122 9.19 -7.09 -7.03
C PRO A 122 9.88 -6.11 -8.00
N ARG A 123 9.77 -6.34 -9.32
CA ARG A 123 10.34 -5.44 -10.33
C ARG A 123 9.65 -4.06 -10.32
N THR A 124 8.31 -4.05 -10.24
CA THR A 124 7.52 -2.82 -10.16
C THR A 124 7.87 -2.03 -8.90
N VAL A 125 7.96 -2.69 -7.75
CA VAL A 125 8.31 -2.03 -6.49
C VAL A 125 9.71 -1.43 -6.54
N ARG A 126 10.71 -2.16 -7.06
CA ARG A 126 12.08 -1.62 -7.23
C ARG A 126 12.09 -0.38 -8.12
N ARG A 127 11.36 -0.43 -9.25
CA ARG A 127 11.25 0.71 -10.16
C ARG A 127 10.60 1.92 -9.48
N LEU A 128 9.45 1.74 -8.84
CA LEU A 128 8.75 2.83 -8.14
C LEU A 128 9.58 3.40 -6.99
N ALA A 129 10.35 2.57 -6.29
CA ALA A 129 11.30 3.01 -5.27
C ALA A 129 12.43 3.87 -5.88
N ALA A 130 13.04 3.42 -6.98
CA ALA A 130 14.08 4.17 -7.69
C ALA A 130 13.57 5.50 -8.26
N GLU A 131 12.30 5.55 -8.68
CA GLU A 131 11.63 6.77 -9.14
C GLU A 131 11.18 7.70 -7.98
N GLY A 132 11.42 7.35 -6.70
CA GLY A 132 10.96 8.14 -5.55
C GLY A 132 9.44 8.14 -5.36
N ARG A 133 8.72 7.22 -6.02
CA ARG A 133 7.24 7.18 -6.03
C ARG A 133 6.64 6.33 -4.91
N ILE A 134 7.48 5.71 -4.10
CA ILE A 134 7.06 5.10 -2.84
C ILE A 134 7.54 6.04 -1.74
N LEU A 135 6.63 6.94 -1.35
CA LEU A 135 6.92 8.04 -0.43
C LEU A 135 7.27 7.57 1.01
N PHE A 136 7.08 6.28 1.30
CA PHE A 136 7.37 5.66 2.59
C PHE A 136 8.76 5.01 2.67
N LEU A 137 9.59 5.17 1.62
CA LEU A 137 10.92 4.57 1.47
C LEU A 137 12.02 5.63 1.55
N GLU A 138 12.06 6.47 2.59
CA GLU A 138 13.21 7.38 2.74
C GLU A 138 14.54 6.62 2.95
N ASP A 139 14.50 5.34 3.39
CA ASP A 139 15.72 4.63 3.83
C ASP A 139 15.82 3.13 3.48
N SER A 140 15.20 2.62 2.40
CA SER A 140 15.24 1.15 2.12
C SER A 140 15.79 0.70 0.78
N PHE A 141 16.22 1.62 -0.08
CA PHE A 141 16.98 1.29 -1.29
C PHE A 141 18.12 2.31 -1.41
N PRO A 142 19.37 1.90 -1.73
CA PRO A 142 20.38 2.87 -2.10
C PRO A 142 19.83 3.65 -3.29
N MET A 143 19.61 4.95 -3.10
CA MET A 143 19.37 5.85 -4.21
C MET A 143 20.58 5.72 -5.13
N VAL A 144 20.38 5.16 -6.32
CA VAL A 144 21.32 5.41 -7.41
C VAL A 144 21.13 6.89 -7.69
N ARG A 145 22.05 7.71 -7.18
CA ARG A 145 22.23 9.08 -7.66
C ARG A 145 22.52 8.96 -9.15
N THR A 146 21.48 9.08 -9.98
CA THR A 146 21.68 9.46 -11.38
C THR A 146 22.33 10.83 -11.29
N GLY A 147 23.63 10.86 -11.60
CA GLY A 147 24.45 12.05 -11.47
C GLY A 147 23.77 13.26 -12.09
N GLN A 148 23.76 14.34 -11.33
CA GLN A 148 23.64 15.67 -11.87
C GLN A 148 24.66 15.80 -13.02
N GLY A 149 24.16 15.96 -14.24
CA GLY A 149 24.92 16.65 -15.27
C GLY A 149 24.88 18.13 -14.93
N GLU A 150 25.82 18.58 -14.10
CA GLU A 150 26.35 19.93 -14.23
C GLU A 150 27.33 19.95 -15.41
N GLN A 151 27.48 21.16 -15.99
CA GLN A 151 28.41 21.58 -17.05
C GLN A 151 27.84 21.42 -18.49
N PHE A 152 27.67 22.45 -19.32
CA PHE A 152 28.10 23.86 -19.35
C PHE A 152 26.95 24.76 -19.83
#